data_AF-A0A3R6R1E4-F1
#
_entry.id   AF-A0A3R6R1E4-F1
#
_cell.length_a   1.000
_cell.length_b   1.000
_cell.length_c   1.000
_cell.angle_alpha   90.00
_cell.angle_beta   90.00
_cell.angle_gamma   90.00
#
_symmetry.space_group_name_H-M   'P 1'
#
loop_
_entity.id
_entity.type
_entity.pdbx_description
1 polymer ?
#
loop_
_entity_poly.entity_id
_entity_poly.type
_entity_poly.pdbx_seq_one_letter_code
_entity_poly.pdbx_strand_id
1 'polypeptide(L)'
;MDLIKIGKYIAEKRKALGLTQKQLAEQLGMSDKSVSKWERGICLPDVSVYMELCGILGISMNEFLAGEDISEENIVKITEDNLIQVAKDSKAKQKNLKVIIAVMVLITVLTVSVLGSMIFRRLSQPRNYMMPVDRNSTEMKTAEILSGVDGAYLFRYSTKDTCRKLTIYASEYQFGKLISKEAIFGITYDEMETSPEGIIALIPDFDNFEIRMVLTDSDSKCTAYVPILEDVLEREYYGRSATQIKEMTPVQYDTEQGVAAFIYGKDGIRGFAIDDVTNESYVSDNDYVYYFSVEFSKF
;
A
#
# COMPACT_ATOMS: atom_id res chain seq x y z
N MET A 1 17.37 -25.59 -50.19
CA MET A 1 17.83 -25.71 -51.58
C MET A 1 17.28 -27.02 -52.12
N ASP A 2 16.30 -26.94 -53.02
CA ASP A 2 15.58 -28.13 -53.49
C ASP A 2 16.26 -28.68 -54.75
N LEU A 3 17.01 -29.77 -54.57
CA LEU A 3 17.78 -30.43 -55.62
C LEU A 3 16.89 -30.93 -56.77
N ILE A 4 15.66 -31.33 -56.47
CA ILE A 4 14.71 -31.84 -57.46
C ILE A 4 14.20 -30.66 -58.30
N LYS A 5 13.89 -29.53 -57.65
CA LYS A 5 13.47 -28.31 -58.33
C LYS A 5 14.56 -27.80 -59.29
N ILE A 6 15.80 -27.72 -58.81
CA ILE A 6 16.96 -27.30 -59.61
C ILE A 6 17.21 -28.28 -60.77
N GLY A 7 17.17 -29.59 -60.52
CA GLY A 7 17.35 -30.61 -61.55
C GLY A 7 16.32 -30.51 -62.68
N LYS A 8 15.04 -30.33 -62.33
CA LYS A 8 13.97 -30.10 -63.30
C LYS A 8 14.21 -28.84 -64.12
N TYR A 9 14.63 -27.76 -63.46
CA TYR A 9 14.92 -26.49 -64.11
C TYR A 9 16.09 -26.58 -65.11
N ILE A 10 17.17 -27.27 -64.76
CA ILE A 10 18.29 -27.58 -65.68
C ILE A 10 17.77 -28.34 -66.91
N ALA A 11 16.93 -29.37 -66.68
CA ALA A 11 16.38 -30.18 -67.77
C ALA A 11 15.45 -29.38 -68.69
N GLU A 12 14.64 -28.49 -68.11
CA GLU A 12 13.73 -27.59 -68.84
C GLU A 12 14.50 -26.62 -69.72
N LYS A 13 15.50 -25.91 -69.17
CA LYS A 13 16.32 -24.96 -69.94
C LYS A 13 17.13 -25.64 -71.02
N ARG A 14 17.73 -26.81 -70.73
CA ARG A 14 18.43 -27.60 -71.75
C ARG A 14 17.50 -27.97 -72.91
N LYS A 15 16.30 -28.48 -72.60
CA LYS A 15 15.30 -28.86 -73.60
C LYS A 15 14.80 -27.66 -74.40
N ALA A 16 14.63 -26.50 -73.77
CA ALA A 16 14.25 -25.26 -74.44
C ALA A 16 15.30 -24.83 -75.49
N LEU A 17 16.57 -25.11 -75.24
CA LEU A 17 17.67 -24.89 -76.18
C LEU A 17 17.84 -26.02 -77.21
N GLY A 18 16.99 -27.05 -77.19
CA GLY A 18 17.04 -28.18 -78.12
C GLY A 18 18.25 -29.10 -77.93
N LEU A 19 19.03 -28.95 -76.86
CA LEU A 19 20.24 -29.73 -76.60
C LEU A 19 19.88 -31.11 -76.03
N THR A 20 20.60 -32.16 -76.42
CA THR A 20 20.56 -33.47 -75.73
C THR A 20 21.44 -33.46 -74.48
N GLN A 21 21.22 -34.39 -73.53
CA GLN A 21 22.09 -34.51 -72.35
C GLN A 21 23.56 -34.74 -72.73
N LYS A 22 23.81 -35.47 -73.82
CA LYS A 22 25.15 -35.71 -74.35
C LYS A 22 25.80 -34.43 -74.87
N GLN A 23 25.06 -33.60 -75.61
CA GLN A 23 25.58 -32.33 -76.14
C GLN A 23 25.88 -31.32 -75.03
N LEU A 24 25.02 -31.24 -74.01
CA LEU A 24 25.30 -30.40 -72.83
C LEU A 24 26.53 -30.91 -72.07
N ALA A 25 26.68 -32.23 -71.93
CA ALA A 25 27.83 -32.83 -71.28
C ALA A 25 29.13 -32.58 -72.06
N GLU A 26 29.10 -32.69 -73.40
CA GLU A 26 30.24 -32.38 -74.28
C GLU A 26 30.70 -30.93 -74.15
N GLN A 27 29.76 -29.97 -74.09
CA GLN A 27 30.09 -28.56 -73.90
C GLN A 27 30.71 -28.26 -72.53
N LEU A 28 30.40 -29.07 -71.52
CA LEU A 28 30.95 -28.95 -70.16
C LEU A 28 32.16 -29.86 -69.91
N GLY A 29 32.65 -30.59 -70.93
CA GLY A 29 33.73 -31.57 -70.76
C GLY A 29 33.40 -32.72 -69.79
N MET A 30 32.11 -33.04 -69.63
CA MET A 30 31.58 -34.00 -68.64
C MET A 30 30.96 -35.24 -69.31
N SER A 31 30.64 -36.25 -68.50
CA SER A 31 29.86 -37.40 -68.98
C SER A 31 28.36 -37.09 -69.02
N ASP A 32 27.66 -37.62 -70.01
CA ASP A 32 26.19 -37.58 -70.13
C ASP A 32 25.48 -38.13 -68.87
N LYS A 33 26.08 -39.13 -68.22
CA LYS A 33 25.61 -39.68 -66.93
C LYS A 33 25.63 -38.65 -65.80
N SER A 34 26.57 -37.70 -65.81
CA SER A 34 26.64 -36.62 -64.81
C SER A 34 25.45 -35.68 -64.96
N VAL A 35 25.17 -35.23 -66.19
CA VAL A 35 24.01 -34.38 -66.51
C VAL A 35 22.69 -35.08 -66.14
N SER A 36 22.56 -36.36 -66.43
CA SER A 36 21.38 -37.15 -66.05
C SER A 36 21.15 -37.26 -64.53
N LYS A 37 22.23 -37.24 -63.72
CA LYS A 37 22.11 -37.22 -62.25
C LYS A 37 21.66 -35.85 -61.76
N TRP A 38 22.16 -34.77 -62.36
CA TRP A 38 21.75 -33.40 -62.02
C TRP A 38 20.28 -33.17 -62.34
N GLU A 39 19.85 -33.54 -63.56
CA GLU A 39 18.47 -33.34 -64.00
C GLU A 39 17.43 -34.14 -63.18
N ARG A 40 17.86 -35.24 -62.57
CA ARG A 40 17.02 -36.06 -61.67
C ARG A 40 17.10 -35.61 -60.21
N GLY A 41 17.88 -34.57 -59.89
CA GLY A 41 18.07 -34.07 -58.53
C GLY A 41 18.87 -35.02 -57.63
N ILE A 42 19.64 -35.97 -58.19
CA ILE A 42 20.43 -36.95 -57.44
C ILE A 42 21.67 -36.29 -56.82
N CYS A 43 22.30 -35.38 -57.55
CA CYS A 43 23.42 -34.57 -57.07
C CYS A 43 23.46 -33.23 -57.83
N LEU A 44 24.24 -32.27 -57.35
CA LEU A 44 24.52 -31.04 -58.10
C LEU A 44 25.80 -31.18 -58.93
N PRO A 45 26.01 -30.32 -59.94
CA PRO A 45 27.33 -30.10 -60.51
C PRO A 45 28.33 -29.65 -59.44
N ASP A 46 29.62 -29.74 -59.73
CA ASP A 46 30.61 -29.07 -58.90
C ASP A 46 30.46 -27.54 -59.05
N VAL A 47 30.78 -26.79 -58.00
CA VAL A 47 30.68 -25.32 -57.99
C VAL A 47 31.51 -24.70 -59.13
N SER A 48 32.63 -25.32 -59.50
CA SER A 48 33.46 -24.92 -60.65
C SER A 48 32.70 -24.96 -61.99
N VAL A 49 31.67 -25.80 -62.11
CA VAL A 49 30.87 -26.01 -63.31
C VAL A 49 29.64 -25.08 -63.34
N TYR A 50 29.27 -24.45 -62.23
CA TYR A 50 28.04 -23.66 -62.13
C TYR A 50 27.99 -22.49 -63.12
N MET A 51 29.06 -21.72 -63.22
CA MET A 51 29.11 -20.55 -64.10
C MET A 51 29.02 -20.94 -65.58
N GLU A 52 29.69 -22.03 -65.96
CA GLU A 52 29.69 -22.54 -67.32
C GLU A 52 28.33 -23.15 -67.70
N LEU A 53 27.73 -23.93 -66.80
CA LEU A 53 26.39 -24.47 -66.95
C LEU A 53 25.35 -23.35 -67.08
N CYS A 54 25.41 -22.33 -66.22
CA CYS A 54 24.53 -21.16 -66.29
C CYS A 54 24.70 -20.42 -67.62
N GLY A 55 25.95 -20.25 -68.08
CA GLY A 55 26.27 -19.63 -69.36
C GLY A 55 25.70 -20.38 -70.57
N ILE A 56 25.82 -21.70 -70.60
CA ILE A 56 25.25 -22.53 -71.66
C ILE A 56 23.72 -22.50 -71.64
N LEU A 57 23.11 -22.55 -70.45
CA LEU A 57 21.66 -22.58 -70.28
C LEU A 57 20.99 -21.20 -70.39
N GLY A 58 21.78 -20.12 -70.43
CA GLY A 58 21.27 -18.75 -70.52
C GLY A 58 20.51 -18.29 -69.27
N ILE A 59 20.88 -18.79 -68.09
CA ILE A 59 20.26 -18.45 -66.80
C ILE A 59 21.28 -17.78 -65.88
N SER A 60 20.81 -16.96 -64.94
CA SER A 60 21.64 -16.39 -63.88
C SER A 60 21.90 -17.41 -62.77
N MET A 61 22.98 -17.19 -62.00
CA MET A 61 23.30 -18.02 -60.84
C MET A 61 22.14 -18.04 -59.83
N ASN A 62 21.45 -16.92 -59.63
CA ASN A 62 20.33 -16.86 -58.69
C ASN A 62 19.15 -17.73 -59.17
N GLU A 63 18.83 -17.71 -60.46
CA GLU A 63 17.79 -18.57 -61.05
C GLU A 63 18.17 -20.05 -60.95
N PHE A 64 19.44 -20.38 -61.18
CA PHE A 64 19.95 -21.74 -60.99
C PHE A 64 19.79 -22.21 -59.53
N LEU A 65 20.17 -21.41 -58.55
CA LEU A 65 20.08 -21.78 -57.13
C LEU A 65 18.64 -21.80 -56.60
N ALA A 66 17.75 -20.96 -57.17
CA ALA A 66 16.32 -20.94 -56.86
C ALA A 66 15.53 -22.07 -57.55
N GLY A 67 16.05 -22.57 -58.69
CA GLY A 67 15.41 -23.59 -59.51
C GLY A 67 14.15 -23.10 -60.24
N GLU A 68 14.04 -21.80 -60.48
CA GLU A 68 12.96 -21.17 -61.24
C GLU A 68 13.41 -19.83 -61.83
N ASP A 69 12.70 -19.37 -62.87
CA ASP A 69 12.91 -18.03 -63.42
C ASP A 69 12.57 -16.98 -62.36
N ILE A 70 13.51 -16.06 -62.12
CA ILE A 70 13.33 -14.97 -61.16
C ILE A 70 12.93 -13.75 -61.97
N SER A 71 11.62 -13.53 -62.12
CA SER A 71 11.10 -12.30 -62.70
C SER A 71 11.23 -11.14 -61.69
N GLU A 72 11.58 -9.95 -62.18
CA GLU A 72 11.69 -8.73 -61.38
C GLU A 72 10.39 -8.40 -60.62
N GLU A 73 9.25 -8.80 -61.18
CA GLU A 73 7.91 -8.58 -60.62
C GLU A 73 7.65 -9.34 -59.30
N ASN A 74 8.26 -10.51 -59.10
CA ASN A 74 8.13 -11.28 -57.86
C ASN A 74 9.01 -10.73 -56.72
N ILE A 75 10.14 -10.09 -57.04
CA ILE A 75 11.03 -9.47 -56.04
C ILE A 75 10.36 -8.22 -55.46
N VAL A 76 9.75 -7.38 -56.30
CA VAL A 76 9.12 -6.13 -55.85
C VAL A 76 7.98 -6.42 -54.87
N LYS A 77 7.12 -7.40 -55.18
CA LYS A 77 5.95 -7.75 -54.36
C LYS A 77 6.32 -8.29 -52.97
N ILE A 78 7.31 -9.20 -52.91
CA ILE A 78 7.80 -9.76 -51.65
C ILE A 78 8.48 -8.68 -50.79
N THR A 79 9.13 -7.70 -51.41
CA THR A 79 9.82 -6.62 -50.69
C THR A 79 8.81 -5.61 -50.12
N GLU A 80 7.77 -5.26 -50.88
CA GLU A 80 6.70 -4.37 -50.44
C GLU A 80 5.89 -4.95 -49.27
N ASP A 81 5.48 -6.22 -49.36
CA ASP A 81 4.70 -6.87 -48.31
C ASP A 81 5.50 -6.99 -46.99
N ASN A 82 6.79 -7.34 -47.08
CA ASN A 82 7.67 -7.40 -45.90
C ASN A 82 7.92 -6.01 -45.27
N LEU A 83 8.10 -4.96 -46.08
CA LEU A 83 8.28 -3.59 -45.58
C LEU A 83 7.04 -3.09 -44.85
N ILE A 84 5.84 -3.36 -45.38
CA ILE A 84 4.57 -2.96 -44.75
C ILE A 84 4.36 -3.71 -43.43
N GLN A 85 4.68 -5.01 -43.38
CA GLN A 85 4.54 -5.81 -42.16
C GLN A 85 5.50 -5.33 -41.05
N VAL A 86 6.77 -5.06 -41.39
CA VAL A 86 7.76 -4.50 -40.44
C VAL A 86 7.36 -3.11 -39.96
N ALA A 87 6.81 -2.25 -40.83
CA ALA A 87 6.31 -0.93 -40.46
C ALA A 87 5.07 -1.00 -39.54
N LYS A 88 4.19 -1.99 -39.71
CA LYS A 88 3.02 -2.20 -38.84
C LYS A 88 3.43 -2.76 -37.47
N ASP A 89 4.28 -3.78 -37.45
CA ASP A 89 4.75 -4.42 -36.20
C ASP A 89 5.56 -3.45 -35.34
N SER A 90 6.38 -2.60 -35.97
CA SER A 90 7.13 -1.56 -35.25
C SER A 90 6.21 -0.52 -34.59
N LYS A 91 5.16 -0.06 -35.29
CA LYS A 91 4.17 0.88 -34.72
C LYS A 91 3.35 0.27 -33.58
N ALA A 92 2.93 -0.99 -33.72
CA ALA A 92 2.17 -1.70 -32.67
C ALA A 92 3.03 -1.93 -31.41
N LYS A 93 4.28 -2.39 -31.58
CA LYS A 93 5.24 -2.54 -30.47
C LYS A 93 5.51 -1.20 -29.78
N GLN A 94 5.65 -0.11 -30.55
CA GLN A 94 5.86 1.22 -29.99
C GLN A 94 4.65 1.73 -29.20
N LYS A 95 3.42 1.46 -29.67
CA LYS A 95 2.18 1.78 -28.92
C LYS A 95 2.11 1.01 -27.61
N ASN A 96 2.35 -0.30 -27.63
CA ASN A 96 2.32 -1.14 -26.43
C ASN A 96 3.40 -0.71 -25.43
N LEU A 97 4.61 -0.36 -25.91
CA LEU A 97 5.69 0.15 -25.05
C LEU A 97 5.32 1.47 -24.38
N LYS A 98 4.71 2.41 -25.13
CA LYS A 98 4.22 3.69 -24.55
C LYS A 98 3.15 3.46 -23.49
N VAL A 99 2.26 2.49 -23.68
CA VAL A 99 1.25 2.11 -22.68
C VAL A 99 1.89 1.53 -21.44
N ILE A 100 2.86 0.61 -21.58
CA ILE A 100 3.58 0.03 -20.43
C ILE A 100 4.32 1.12 -19.64
N ILE A 101 5.01 2.04 -20.33
CA ILE A 101 5.69 3.18 -19.68
C ILE A 101 4.68 4.05 -18.92
N ALA A 102 3.54 4.41 -19.54
CA ALA A 102 2.51 5.21 -18.89
C ALA A 102 1.94 4.53 -17.63
N VAL A 103 1.72 3.21 -17.68
CA VAL A 103 1.26 2.44 -16.51
C VAL A 103 2.31 2.40 -15.41
N MET A 104 3.59 2.20 -15.74
CA MET A 104 4.66 2.23 -14.74
C MET A 104 4.79 3.61 -14.07
N VAL A 105 4.69 4.69 -14.84
CA VAL A 105 4.71 6.06 -14.30
C VAL A 105 3.50 6.33 -13.40
N LEU A 106 2.31 5.82 -13.77
CA LEU A 106 1.12 5.95 -12.94
C LEU A 106 1.30 5.23 -11.60
N ILE A 107 1.84 4.01 -11.62
CA ILE A 107 2.09 3.23 -10.40
C ILE A 107 3.11 3.94 -9.51
N THR A 108 4.20 4.47 -10.05
CA THR A 108 5.20 5.18 -9.24
C THR A 108 4.65 6.47 -8.64
N VAL A 109 3.79 7.21 -9.35
CA VAL A 109 3.11 8.38 -8.78
C VAL A 109 2.19 7.98 -7.63
N LEU A 110 1.41 6.91 -7.80
CA LEU A 110 0.53 6.40 -6.75
C LEU A 110 1.30 5.95 -5.50
N THR A 111 2.41 5.23 -5.67
CA THR A 111 3.22 4.79 -4.52
C THR A 111 3.87 5.96 -3.79
N VAL A 112 4.41 6.94 -4.52
CA VAL A 112 4.97 8.17 -3.92
C VAL A 112 3.89 8.96 -3.20
N SER A 113 2.67 9.03 -3.74
CA SER A 113 1.55 9.71 -3.08
C SER A 113 1.14 9.04 -1.77
N VAL A 114 1.08 7.70 -1.73
CA VAL A 114 0.74 6.94 -0.51
C VAL A 114 1.84 7.11 0.55
N LEU A 115 3.11 6.96 0.16
CA LEU A 115 4.25 7.17 1.05
C LEU A 115 4.30 8.61 1.57
N GLY A 116 4.08 9.59 0.68
CA GLY A 116 3.99 11.00 1.03
C GLY A 116 2.87 11.26 2.03
N SER A 117 1.68 10.66 1.83
CA SER A 117 0.58 10.77 2.79
C SER A 117 0.90 10.11 4.13
N MET A 118 1.56 8.95 4.16
CA MET A 118 1.96 8.30 5.42
C MET A 118 2.98 9.15 6.18
N ILE A 119 4.00 9.67 5.49
CA ILE A 119 5.01 10.55 6.06
C ILE A 119 4.36 11.84 6.57
N PHE A 120 3.49 12.46 5.77
CA PHE A 120 2.77 13.67 6.14
C PHE A 120 1.90 13.46 7.38
N ARG A 121 1.16 12.35 7.48
CA ARG A 121 0.40 11.99 8.69
C ARG A 121 1.31 11.85 9.90
N ARG A 122 2.46 11.19 9.75
CA ARG A 122 3.44 10.99 10.84
C ARG A 122 4.11 12.30 11.28
N LEU A 123 4.37 13.22 10.36
CA LEU A 123 4.91 14.55 10.66
C LEU A 123 3.87 15.53 11.20
N SER A 124 2.60 15.37 10.81
CA SER A 124 1.48 16.21 11.25
C SER A 124 0.88 15.75 12.58
N GLN A 125 1.29 14.58 13.11
CA GLN A 125 0.91 14.19 14.47
C GLN A 125 1.42 15.25 15.45
N PRO A 126 0.55 15.76 16.34
CA PRO A 126 0.95 16.77 17.31
C PRO A 126 2.11 16.23 18.15
N ARG A 127 3.13 17.08 18.35
CA ARG A 127 4.35 16.72 19.10
C ARG A 127 4.05 16.23 20.51
N ASN A 128 2.99 16.78 21.12
CA ASN A 128 2.52 16.49 22.46
C ASN A 128 1.03 16.13 22.37
N TYR A 129 0.64 14.98 22.87
CA TYR A 129 -0.73 14.49 22.69
C TYR A 129 -1.18 13.54 23.79
N MET A 130 -2.49 13.36 23.85
CA MET A 130 -3.16 12.31 24.60
C MET A 130 -4.14 11.58 23.70
N MET A 131 -4.32 10.29 23.91
CA MET A 131 -5.30 9.50 23.17
C MET A 131 -5.80 8.31 23.99
N PRO A 132 -7.03 7.83 23.77
CA PRO A 132 -7.48 6.58 24.36
C PRO A 132 -6.59 5.43 23.85
N VAL A 133 -6.26 4.49 24.75
CA VAL A 133 -5.55 3.26 24.40
C VAL A 133 -6.45 2.37 23.54
N ASP A 134 -5.87 1.73 22.52
CA ASP A 134 -6.60 0.83 21.60
C ASP A 134 -7.29 -0.30 22.38
N ARG A 135 -8.57 -0.51 22.11
CA ARG A 135 -9.39 -1.56 22.74
C ARG A 135 -8.88 -2.99 22.51
N ASN A 136 -8.10 -3.20 21.46
CA ASN A 136 -7.51 -4.49 21.12
C ASN A 136 -6.06 -4.63 21.63
N SER A 137 -5.51 -3.61 22.30
CA SER A 137 -4.15 -3.67 22.83
C SER A 137 -4.06 -4.64 24.02
N THR A 138 -2.87 -5.17 24.26
CA THR A 138 -2.60 -6.06 25.38
C THR A 138 -2.79 -5.36 26.73
N GLU A 139 -2.44 -4.08 26.80
CA GLU A 139 -2.61 -3.23 27.98
C GLU A 139 -4.09 -3.08 28.33
N MET A 140 -4.93 -2.75 27.34
CA MET A 140 -6.36 -2.63 27.56
C MET A 140 -6.98 -3.97 27.97
N LYS A 141 -6.65 -5.06 27.29
CA LYS A 141 -7.16 -6.40 27.65
C LYS A 141 -6.76 -6.80 29.07
N THR A 142 -5.54 -6.48 29.49
CA THR A 142 -5.08 -6.72 30.85
C THR A 142 -5.85 -5.88 31.85
N ALA A 143 -6.05 -4.59 31.57
CA ALA A 143 -6.83 -3.70 32.42
C ALA A 143 -8.28 -4.15 32.54
N GLU A 144 -8.93 -4.54 31.44
CA GLU A 144 -10.29 -5.09 31.42
C GLU A 144 -10.42 -6.35 32.27
N ILE A 145 -9.45 -7.27 32.23
CA ILE A 145 -9.44 -8.48 33.06
C ILE A 145 -9.33 -8.15 34.56
N LEU A 146 -8.57 -7.11 34.89
CA LEU A 146 -8.34 -6.67 36.26
C LEU A 146 -9.42 -5.71 36.78
N SER A 147 -10.33 -5.28 35.91
CA SER A 147 -11.40 -4.33 36.23
C SER A 147 -12.73 -5.06 36.40
N GLY A 148 -13.65 -4.44 37.13
CA GLY A 148 -15.00 -4.95 37.30
C GLY A 148 -15.86 -4.80 36.03
N VAL A 149 -17.17 -4.97 36.19
CA VAL A 149 -18.15 -4.87 35.10
C VAL A 149 -18.16 -3.52 34.37
N ASP A 150 -17.70 -2.46 35.04
CA ASP A 150 -17.67 -1.09 34.51
C ASP A 150 -16.44 -0.81 33.63
N GLY A 151 -15.50 -1.77 33.53
CA GLY A 151 -14.36 -1.74 32.62
C GLY A 151 -13.22 -0.81 33.05
N ALA A 152 -12.31 -0.54 32.11
CA ALA A 152 -11.13 0.30 32.32
C ALA A 152 -11.04 1.38 31.24
N TYR A 153 -10.62 2.59 31.64
CA TYR A 153 -10.48 3.73 30.75
C TYR A 153 -9.03 4.19 30.79
N LEU A 154 -8.26 3.83 29.75
CA LEU A 154 -6.83 4.10 29.66
C LEU A 154 -6.55 5.16 28.59
N PHE A 155 -5.70 6.11 28.94
CA PHE A 155 -5.25 7.19 28.07
C PHE A 155 -3.73 7.21 28.05
N ARG A 156 -3.15 7.10 26.85
CA ARG A 156 -1.71 7.31 26.66
C ARG A 156 -1.47 8.79 26.46
N TYR A 157 -0.47 9.33 27.15
CA TYR A 157 0.04 10.66 26.89
C TYR A 157 1.51 10.58 26.49
N SER A 158 1.93 11.47 25.60
CA SER A 158 3.33 11.63 25.22
C SER A 158 3.57 13.11 24.98
N THR A 159 4.59 13.65 25.63
CA THR A 159 5.06 15.02 25.42
C THR A 159 6.51 14.95 24.98
N LYS A 160 6.94 15.83 24.06
CA LYS A 160 8.33 16.01 23.62
C LYS A 160 8.97 17.27 24.20
N ASP A 161 8.16 18.22 24.64
CA ASP A 161 8.65 19.40 25.33
C ASP A 161 8.87 19.07 26.82
N THR A 162 9.70 19.86 27.50
CA THR A 162 9.85 19.75 28.96
C THR A 162 8.52 20.07 29.63
N CYS A 163 8.06 19.16 30.49
CA CYS A 163 6.89 19.32 31.34
C CYS A 163 7.41 19.47 32.77
N ARG A 164 6.88 20.42 33.53
CA ARG A 164 7.23 20.56 34.96
C ARG A 164 6.36 19.65 35.82
N LYS A 165 5.07 19.59 35.50
CA LYS A 165 4.09 18.88 36.31
C LYS A 165 2.92 18.42 35.45
N LEU A 166 2.48 17.18 35.66
CA LEU A 166 1.19 16.69 35.20
C LEU A 166 0.26 16.58 36.42
N THR A 167 -0.86 17.31 36.43
CA THR A 167 -1.87 17.24 37.51
C THR A 167 -3.17 16.65 36.96
N ILE A 168 -3.81 15.76 37.73
CA ILE A 168 -5.15 15.25 37.44
C ILE A 168 -6.14 15.86 38.42
N TYR A 169 -7.25 16.36 37.90
CA TYR A 169 -8.37 16.92 38.65
C TYR A 169 -9.57 15.98 38.55
N ALA A 170 -10.33 15.88 39.64
CA ALA A 170 -11.68 15.32 39.63
C ALA A 170 -12.67 16.43 40.02
N SER A 171 -13.77 16.53 39.26
CA SER A 171 -14.85 17.46 39.52
C SER A 171 -16.15 16.69 39.66
N GLU A 172 -16.93 16.99 40.69
CA GLU A 172 -18.25 16.43 40.90
C GLU A 172 -19.31 17.44 40.50
N TYR A 173 -20.23 17.01 39.63
CA TYR A 173 -21.43 17.76 39.30
C TYR A 173 -22.65 17.01 39.80
N GLN A 174 -23.58 17.75 40.41
CA GLN A 174 -24.90 17.23 40.78
C GLN A 174 -25.98 18.04 40.07
N PHE A 175 -26.85 17.36 39.33
CA PHE A 175 -27.90 18.00 38.53
C PHE A 175 -27.36 19.17 37.69
N GLY A 176 -26.19 18.97 37.06
CA GLY A 176 -25.53 19.97 36.20
C GLY A 176 -24.73 21.05 36.92
N LYS A 177 -24.78 21.13 38.25
CA LYS A 177 -24.04 22.14 39.03
C LYS A 177 -22.75 21.57 39.58
N LEU A 178 -21.65 22.29 39.41
CA LEU A 178 -20.36 21.94 40.00
C LEU A 178 -20.45 22.04 41.54
N ILE A 179 -20.22 20.91 42.22
CA ILE A 179 -20.26 20.79 43.68
C ILE A 179 -18.84 20.84 44.26
N SER A 180 -17.92 20.09 43.66
CA SER A 180 -16.54 20.02 44.13
C SER A 180 -15.58 19.92 42.95
N LYS A 181 -14.35 20.38 43.16
CA LYS A 181 -13.22 20.22 42.25
C LYS A 181 -11.94 20.08 43.04
N GLU A 182 -11.27 18.95 42.87
CA GLU A 182 -10.09 18.60 43.65
C GLU A 182 -8.92 18.22 42.72
N ALA A 183 -7.73 18.71 43.06
CA ALA A 183 -6.49 18.24 42.46
C ALA A 183 -6.08 16.95 43.19
N ILE A 184 -6.35 15.79 42.59
CA ILE A 184 -6.21 14.50 43.27
C ILE A 184 -4.73 14.19 43.49
N PHE A 185 -3.94 14.19 42.41
CA PHE A 185 -2.48 14.00 42.45
C PHE A 185 -1.85 14.39 41.11
N GLY A 186 -0.53 14.39 41.08
CA GLY A 186 0.24 14.65 39.88
C GLY A 186 1.69 14.20 40.00
N ILE A 187 2.34 14.05 38.84
CA ILE A 187 3.78 13.78 38.77
C ILE A 187 4.49 15.12 38.54
N THR A 188 5.53 15.36 39.33
CA THR A 188 6.45 16.48 39.10
C THR A 188 7.69 15.92 38.44
N TYR A 189 8.05 16.51 37.31
CA TYR A 189 9.18 16.11 36.50
C TYR A 189 10.39 17.00 36.81
N ASP A 190 11.59 16.43 36.72
CA ASP A 190 12.83 17.21 36.80
C ASP A 190 13.10 17.93 35.46
N GLU A 191 13.81 19.05 35.47
CA GLU A 191 14.20 19.79 34.25
C GLU A 191 15.02 18.92 33.28
N MET A 192 15.68 17.88 33.79
CA MET A 192 16.44 16.92 33.00
C MET A 192 15.55 15.88 32.28
N GLU A 193 14.30 15.72 32.68
CA GLU A 193 13.39 14.76 32.08
C GLU A 193 12.79 15.33 30.78
N THR A 194 13.43 14.95 29.69
CA THR A 194 13.01 15.38 28.36
C THR A 194 12.05 14.35 27.79
N SER A 195 10.81 14.77 27.56
CA SER A 195 9.76 13.99 26.91
C SER A 195 9.01 12.94 27.78
N PRO A 196 8.30 13.34 28.84
CA PRO A 196 7.51 12.39 29.62
C PRO A 196 6.42 11.72 28.77
N GLU A 197 6.36 10.39 28.88
CA GLU A 197 5.36 9.51 28.27
C GLU A 197 4.79 8.58 29.34
N GLY A 198 3.49 8.32 29.29
CA GLY A 198 2.83 7.52 30.30
C GLY A 198 1.40 7.13 29.98
N ILE A 199 0.75 6.53 30.99
CA ILE A 199 -0.64 6.09 30.95
C ILE A 199 -1.37 6.69 32.14
N ILE A 200 -2.53 7.28 31.86
CA ILE A 200 -3.56 7.61 32.84
C ILE A 200 -4.62 6.52 32.74
N ALA A 201 -4.90 5.83 33.85
CA ALA A 201 -5.97 4.85 33.93
C ALA A 201 -7.02 5.30 34.95
N LEU A 202 -8.29 5.27 34.54
CA LEU A 202 -9.46 5.48 35.39
C LEU A 202 -10.25 4.18 35.40
N ILE A 203 -10.39 3.58 36.57
CA ILE A 203 -11.01 2.27 36.75
C ILE A 203 -12.16 2.45 37.76
N PRO A 204 -13.41 2.60 37.28
CA PRO A 204 -14.57 2.62 38.16
C PRO A 204 -14.73 1.26 38.86
N ASP A 205 -14.87 1.31 40.18
CA ASP A 205 -15.18 0.17 41.04
C ASP A 205 -16.49 0.49 41.78
N PHE A 206 -17.60 0.13 41.14
CA PHE A 206 -18.92 0.45 41.68
C PHE A 206 -19.30 -0.40 42.90
N ASP A 207 -18.70 -1.59 43.06
CA ASP A 207 -18.93 -2.42 44.24
C ASP A 207 -18.41 -1.72 45.50
N ASN A 208 -17.30 -1.00 45.37
CA ASN A 208 -16.71 -0.20 46.43
C ASN A 208 -17.11 1.28 46.40
N PHE A 209 -17.89 1.69 45.39
CA PHE A 209 -18.27 3.09 45.16
C PHE A 209 -17.06 4.04 45.13
N GLU A 210 -16.05 3.67 44.35
CA GLU A 210 -14.87 4.49 44.12
C GLU A 210 -14.40 4.42 42.66
N ILE A 211 -13.64 5.42 42.22
CA ILE A 211 -12.90 5.39 40.96
C ILE A 211 -11.42 5.33 41.32
N ARG A 212 -10.78 4.21 40.97
CA ARG A 212 -9.33 4.05 41.11
C ARG A 212 -8.65 4.75 39.95
N MET A 213 -7.77 5.67 40.28
CA MET A 213 -6.96 6.42 39.33
C MET A 213 -5.52 5.94 39.43
N VAL A 214 -4.91 5.64 38.28
CA VAL A 214 -3.49 5.29 38.20
C VAL A 214 -2.82 6.19 37.17
N LEU A 215 -1.76 6.87 37.57
CA LEU A 215 -0.86 7.57 36.65
C LEU A 215 0.48 6.85 36.66
N THR A 216 0.98 6.52 35.48
CA THR A 216 2.30 5.91 35.31
C THR A 216 3.10 6.68 34.27
N ASP A 217 4.37 6.94 34.54
CA ASP A 217 5.38 7.26 33.53
C ASP A 217 6.47 6.16 33.49
N SER A 218 7.65 6.45 32.95
CA SER A 218 8.76 5.49 32.88
C SER A 218 9.27 5.01 34.24
N ASP A 219 9.20 5.85 35.28
CA ASP A 219 9.93 5.66 36.54
C ASP A 219 9.05 5.80 37.79
N SER A 220 7.84 6.31 37.62
CA SER A 220 6.91 6.69 38.67
C SER A 220 5.54 6.08 38.45
N LYS A 221 4.93 5.67 39.56
CA LYS A 221 3.53 5.25 39.60
C LYS A 221 2.86 5.94 40.77
N CYS A 222 1.77 6.63 40.49
CA CYS A 222 0.89 7.20 41.50
C CYS A 222 -0.48 6.53 41.40
N THR A 223 -1.12 6.31 42.54
CA THR A 223 -2.47 5.75 42.61
C THR A 223 -3.26 6.51 43.65
N ALA A 224 -4.48 6.89 43.29
CA ALA A 224 -5.43 7.51 44.20
C ALA A 224 -6.84 6.96 43.94
N TYR A 225 -7.74 7.26 44.86
CA TYR A 225 -9.11 6.79 44.85
C TYR A 225 -10.01 7.99 45.02
N VAL A 226 -11.02 8.10 44.15
CA VAL A 226 -12.05 9.15 44.24
C VAL A 226 -13.35 8.45 44.63
N PRO A 227 -13.87 8.67 45.84
CA PRO A 227 -15.14 8.08 46.23
C PRO A 227 -16.27 8.66 45.37
N ILE A 228 -17.27 7.85 45.07
CA ILE A 228 -18.42 8.23 44.25
C ILE A 228 -19.72 7.91 44.99
N LEU A 229 -20.76 8.72 44.75
CA LEU A 229 -22.08 8.58 45.36
C LEU A 229 -22.01 8.43 46.88
N GLU A 230 -21.12 9.19 47.54
CA GLU A 230 -21.03 9.21 49.00
C GLU A 230 -22.34 9.70 49.61
N ASP A 231 -22.79 9.01 50.65
CA ASP A 231 -24.04 9.30 51.37
C ASP A 231 -25.33 9.27 50.50
N VAL A 232 -25.27 8.69 49.30
CA VAL A 232 -26.43 8.53 48.41
C VAL A 232 -27.22 7.26 48.77
N LEU A 233 -28.51 7.41 49.06
CA LEU A 233 -29.42 6.29 49.33
C LEU A 233 -29.74 5.51 48.06
N GLU A 234 -29.86 4.18 48.18
CA GLU A 234 -30.21 3.26 47.07
C GLU A 234 -29.26 3.38 45.86
N ARG A 235 -28.03 3.83 46.11
CA ARG A 235 -27.02 4.08 45.08
C ARG A 235 -26.70 2.85 44.23
N GLU A 236 -26.91 1.63 44.73
CA GLU A 236 -26.72 0.40 43.95
C GLU A 236 -27.64 0.26 42.73
N TYR A 237 -28.78 0.96 42.70
CA TYR A 237 -29.76 0.90 41.61
C TYR A 237 -29.57 2.00 40.55
N TYR A 238 -28.58 2.87 40.70
CA TYR A 238 -28.31 3.91 39.72
C TYR A 238 -27.83 3.30 38.41
N GLY A 239 -28.39 3.81 37.30
CA GLY A 239 -27.83 3.58 35.99
C GLY A 239 -26.41 4.14 35.91
N ARG A 240 -25.59 3.57 35.04
CA ARG A 240 -24.18 3.93 34.87
C ARG A 240 -23.86 4.14 33.40
N SER A 241 -23.10 5.18 33.10
CA SER A 241 -22.53 5.42 31.77
C SER A 241 -21.21 6.15 31.91
N ALA A 242 -20.40 6.14 30.85
CA ALA A 242 -19.19 6.95 30.79
C ALA A 242 -19.03 7.58 29.41
N THR A 243 -18.34 8.72 29.37
CA THR A 243 -17.90 9.39 28.15
C THR A 243 -16.42 9.72 28.27
N GLN A 244 -15.70 9.77 27.15
CA GLN A 244 -14.25 10.00 27.13
C GLN A 244 -13.81 10.64 25.82
N ILE A 245 -12.57 11.14 25.78
CA ILE A 245 -11.92 11.53 24.53
C ILE A 245 -11.89 10.32 23.57
N LYS A 246 -12.32 10.55 22.32
CA LYS A 246 -12.45 9.49 21.30
C LYS A 246 -11.27 9.43 20.35
N GLU A 247 -10.63 10.57 20.13
CA GLU A 247 -9.54 10.74 19.19
C GLU A 247 -8.29 11.26 19.91
N MET A 248 -7.21 11.38 19.15
CA MET A 248 -5.98 12.01 19.60
C MET A 248 -6.21 13.50 19.83
N THR A 249 -6.03 13.94 21.07
CA THR A 249 -6.16 15.34 21.49
C THR A 249 -4.77 15.94 21.69
N PRO A 250 -4.42 17.06 21.04
CA PRO A 250 -3.17 17.77 21.32
C PRO A 250 -3.11 18.24 22.77
N VAL A 251 -1.94 18.12 23.41
CA VAL A 251 -1.72 18.70 24.74
C VAL A 251 -1.64 20.22 24.63
N GLN A 252 -2.49 20.90 25.39
CA GLN A 252 -2.48 22.34 25.59
C GLN A 252 -1.89 22.61 26.97
N TYR A 253 -0.66 23.13 27.00
CA TYR A 253 0.01 23.41 28.26
C TYR A 253 -0.69 24.53 29.03
N ASP A 254 -0.62 24.45 30.36
CA ASP A 254 -1.21 25.41 31.31
C ASP A 254 -2.73 25.59 31.08
N THR A 255 -3.37 24.56 30.54
CA THR A 255 -4.80 24.48 30.25
C THR A 255 -5.32 23.12 30.68
N GLU A 256 -6.44 23.11 31.39
CA GLU A 256 -7.10 21.89 31.81
C GLU A 256 -7.90 21.26 30.66
N GLN A 257 -7.66 19.98 30.40
CA GLN A 257 -8.30 19.24 29.32
C GLN A 257 -9.03 18.00 29.86
N GLY A 258 -10.29 17.84 29.48
CA GLY A 258 -11.10 16.68 29.86
C GLY A 258 -10.60 15.38 29.25
N VAL A 259 -10.61 14.31 30.05
CA VAL A 259 -10.24 12.96 29.57
C VAL A 259 -11.41 11.99 29.63
N ALA A 260 -12.17 11.99 30.72
CA ALA A 260 -13.34 11.12 30.90
C ALA A 260 -14.35 11.71 31.89
N ALA A 261 -15.61 11.28 31.78
CA ALA A 261 -16.63 11.52 32.77
C ALA A 261 -17.45 10.25 33.03
N PHE A 262 -17.76 9.99 34.30
CA PHE A 262 -18.62 8.89 34.74
C PHE A 262 -19.95 9.48 35.21
N ILE A 263 -21.03 8.90 34.71
CA ILE A 263 -22.38 9.46 34.77
C ILE A 263 -23.27 8.46 35.49
N TYR A 264 -24.00 8.95 36.49
CA TYR A 264 -24.92 8.16 37.30
C TYR A 264 -26.28 8.85 37.36
N GLY A 265 -27.34 8.06 37.23
CA GLY A 265 -28.71 8.56 37.33
C GLY A 265 -29.71 7.48 37.74
N LYS A 266 -30.66 7.84 38.61
CA LYS A 266 -31.67 6.94 39.14
C LYS A 266 -32.81 6.70 38.15
N ASP A 267 -33.29 7.78 37.52
CA ASP A 267 -34.46 7.75 36.63
C ASP A 267 -34.10 7.79 35.13
N GLY A 268 -32.80 7.68 34.82
CA GLY A 268 -32.28 7.67 33.46
C GLY A 268 -30.91 8.33 33.37
N ILE A 269 -30.26 8.15 32.22
CA ILE A 269 -28.98 8.79 31.91
C ILE A 269 -29.04 9.38 30.51
N ARG A 270 -28.50 10.58 30.36
CA ARG A 270 -28.25 11.22 29.06
C ARG A 270 -26.75 11.36 28.82
N GLY A 271 -26.27 10.71 27.77
CA GLY A 271 -24.88 10.86 27.33
C GLY A 271 -24.60 12.24 26.74
N PHE A 272 -23.38 12.72 26.91
CA PHE A 272 -22.86 13.98 26.37
C PHE A 272 -21.42 13.80 25.86
N ALA A 273 -20.95 14.73 25.01
CA ALA A 273 -19.55 14.75 24.60
C ALA A 273 -18.68 15.32 25.72
N ILE A 274 -17.47 14.82 25.91
CA ILE A 274 -16.61 15.22 27.03
C ILE A 274 -16.38 16.74 27.13
N ASP A 275 -16.31 17.42 25.99
CA ASP A 275 -16.11 18.88 25.91
C ASP A 275 -17.36 19.68 26.37
N ASP A 276 -18.54 19.05 26.36
CA ASP A 276 -19.81 19.68 26.76
C ASP A 276 -20.06 19.63 28.27
N VAL A 277 -19.17 19.05 29.08
CA VAL A 277 -19.39 18.90 30.53
C VAL A 277 -19.51 20.24 31.27
N THR A 278 -18.93 21.30 30.71
CA THR A 278 -19.04 22.66 31.27
C THR A 278 -20.37 23.33 30.91
N ASN A 279 -21.14 22.73 30.01
CA ASN A 279 -22.45 23.22 29.62
C ASN A 279 -23.52 22.59 30.49
N GLU A 280 -24.01 23.36 31.46
CA GLU A 280 -25.02 22.94 32.45
C GLU A 280 -26.26 22.30 31.81
N SER A 281 -26.62 22.69 30.58
CA SER A 281 -27.79 22.14 29.89
C SER A 281 -27.67 20.66 29.53
N TYR A 282 -26.46 20.13 29.34
CA TYR A 282 -26.26 18.71 29.00
C TYR A 282 -26.03 17.86 30.25
N VAL A 283 -25.45 18.45 31.29
CA VAL A 283 -25.13 17.75 32.54
C VAL A 283 -26.33 17.71 33.50
N SER A 284 -27.25 18.66 33.40
CA SER A 284 -28.43 18.77 34.30
C SER A 284 -29.43 17.62 34.21
N ASP A 285 -29.43 16.87 33.12
CA ASP A 285 -30.27 15.68 32.95
C ASP A 285 -29.73 14.45 33.70
N ASN A 286 -28.54 14.55 34.29
CA ASN A 286 -27.91 13.47 35.04
C ASN A 286 -27.79 13.85 36.52
N ASP A 287 -28.05 12.89 37.41
CA ASP A 287 -28.05 13.13 38.85
C ASP A 287 -26.63 13.44 39.36
N TYR A 288 -25.65 12.62 38.96
CA TYR A 288 -24.25 12.77 39.34
C TYR A 288 -23.33 12.58 38.13
N VAL A 289 -22.34 13.46 38.01
CA VAL A 289 -21.28 13.35 37.01
C VAL A 289 -19.92 13.58 37.68
N TYR A 290 -19.05 12.57 37.60
CA TYR A 290 -17.66 12.65 38.03
C TYR A 290 -16.77 12.86 36.81
N TYR A 291 -16.30 14.08 36.64
CA TYR A 291 -15.49 14.52 35.50
C TYR A 291 -14.00 14.56 35.86
N PHE A 292 -13.19 13.95 35.00
CA PHE A 292 -11.75 13.87 35.14
C PHE A 292 -11.08 14.67 34.04
N SER A 293 -10.16 15.53 34.43
CA SER A 293 -9.40 16.41 33.55
C SER A 293 -7.94 16.46 33.97
N VAL A 294 -7.07 16.85 33.04
CA VAL A 294 -5.63 16.89 33.25
C VAL A 294 -5.05 18.22 32.82
N GLU A 295 -3.99 18.65 33.50
CA GLU A 295 -3.22 19.84 33.16
C GLU A 295 -1.74 19.49 33.09
N PHE A 296 -1.10 19.87 31.98
CA PHE A 296 0.35 19.79 31.79
C PHE A 296 0.93 21.19 32.00
N SER A 297 1.68 21.40 33.07
CA SER A 297 2.32 22.68 33.36
C SER A 297 3.73 22.74 32.79
N LYS A 298 4.11 23.86 32.18
CA LYS A 298 5.50 24.11 31.78
C LYS A 298 6.38 24.59 32.94
N PHE A 299 7.69 24.55 32.72
CA PHE A 299 8.67 25.22 33.58
C PHE A 299 8.53 26.74 33.48
#